data_AF-A0A7X7AT31-F1
#
_entry.id   AF-A0A7X7AT31-F1
#
_cell.length_a   1.000
_cell.length_b   1.000
_cell.length_c   1.000
_cell.angle_alpha   90.00
_cell.angle_beta   90.00
_cell.angle_gamma   90.00
#
_symmetry.space_group_name_H-M   'P 1'
#
loop_
_entity.id
_entity.type
_entity.pdbx_description
1 polymer ?
#
loop_
_entity_poly.entity_id
_entity_poly.type
_entity_poly.pdbx_seq_one_letter_code
_entity_poly.pdbx_strand_id
1 'polypeptide(L)'
;MSVSFKSQLAPKSLEFKPAEIIISDKYCAILTIISYPKMISEGFLANLTQLSGVKICVKHIPIAFSVLSKMLNKEIADMKSRYQNEHDRTSQEQIRQDYESIESFIEMLTATQARIFDFQMHILISADSHEELENKKVQVKNYLDAMGMRGLVLRFEQEKILKSMLPIFEANDIESRVGTPIPSVTIAAMYPFVFDSIKDPGLSCLLGVDYSGGVILFNQFLYQTKKEFNRNNANMIILGTSGSGKSTAAKVLLRSNIRNGHKIIAIDPEGELEEMTKLYGGDFIDLGKGGDFGMINPLEIVLDADEDEIKEGVGYAVLTRTLQTLKAFMKYYSPDIEEDVLTLFSEVVQDTYKRYKIDYNTNFSKVDSHDYPTFDDVYATIKGRLLSMTEHTHERDIMERLELKIRPLTRELRYYFTGKTTIDSDADFIVFNIREIMNADNNIRNALFFNILKYAWGLTLDRDI
;
A
#
# COMPACT_ATOMS: atom_id res chain seq x y z
N MET A 1 -31.97 19.92 43.57
CA MET A 1 -31.66 18.50 43.84
C MET A 1 -30.63 18.05 42.82
N SER A 2 -29.42 17.68 43.24
CA SER A 2 -28.42 17.14 42.32
C SER A 2 -28.92 15.81 41.79
N VAL A 3 -29.18 15.72 40.48
CA VAL A 3 -29.49 14.47 39.81
C VAL A 3 -28.34 13.50 40.08
N SER A 4 -28.63 12.33 40.65
CA SER A 4 -27.58 11.36 40.97
C SER A 4 -26.83 10.94 39.70
N PHE A 5 -25.52 10.64 39.81
CA PHE A 5 -24.73 10.16 38.67
C PHE A 5 -25.38 8.96 37.96
N LYS A 6 -26.02 8.06 38.71
CA LYS A 6 -26.80 6.93 38.17
C LYS A 6 -27.95 7.38 37.28
N SER A 7 -28.66 8.44 37.69
CA SER A 7 -29.76 9.02 36.92
C SER A 7 -29.28 9.74 35.65
N GLN A 8 -28.02 10.19 35.60
CA GLN A 8 -27.43 10.78 34.38
C GLN A 8 -27.01 9.71 33.36
N LEU A 9 -26.65 8.50 33.82
CA LEU A 9 -26.26 7.39 32.97
C LEU A 9 -27.44 6.52 32.50
N ALA A 10 -28.56 6.54 33.23
CA ALA A 10 -29.74 5.75 32.88
C ALA A 10 -30.33 6.20 31.53
N PRO A 11 -30.87 5.27 30.72
CA PRO A 11 -31.64 5.63 29.54
C PRO A 11 -32.78 6.59 29.89
N LYS A 12 -33.06 7.57 29.03
CA LYS A 12 -34.16 8.54 29.26
C LYS A 12 -35.54 7.86 29.23
N SER A 13 -35.69 6.87 28.37
CA SER A 13 -36.87 6.00 28.29
C SER A 13 -36.44 4.58 27.92
N LEU A 14 -37.25 3.62 28.33
CA LEU A 14 -37.08 2.20 27.98
C LEU A 14 -38.46 1.61 27.74
N GLU A 15 -38.78 1.28 26.50
CA GLU A 15 -40.04 0.66 26.10
C GLU A 15 -39.75 -0.71 25.49
N PHE A 16 -40.44 -1.75 25.96
CA PHE A 16 -40.32 -3.11 25.41
C PHE A 16 -41.53 -3.43 24.54
N LYS A 17 -41.25 -3.81 23.30
CA LYS A 17 -42.21 -4.34 22.34
C LYS A 17 -41.96 -5.84 22.14
N PRO A 18 -42.88 -6.58 21.50
CA PRO A 18 -42.71 -8.02 21.32
C PRO A 18 -41.38 -8.39 20.66
N ALA A 19 -40.91 -7.66 19.66
CA ALA A 19 -39.69 -7.99 18.91
C ALA A 19 -38.61 -6.89 18.99
N GLU A 20 -38.85 -5.82 19.75
CA GLU A 20 -38.05 -4.59 19.71
C GLU A 20 -37.97 -3.94 21.08
N ILE A 21 -36.98 -3.09 21.26
CA ILE A 21 -36.75 -2.28 22.44
C ILE A 21 -36.53 -0.86 21.97
N ILE A 22 -37.25 0.11 22.50
CA ILE A 22 -36.96 1.53 22.26
C ILE A 22 -36.17 2.03 23.47
N ILE A 23 -34.90 2.38 23.22
CA ILE A 23 -33.98 2.88 24.24
C ILE A 23 -33.76 4.36 23.96
N SER A 24 -34.38 5.23 24.75
CA SER A 24 -34.42 6.68 24.49
C SER A 24 -35.02 7.00 23.11
N ASP A 25 -34.20 7.38 22.15
CA ASP A 25 -34.53 7.76 20.78
C ASP A 25 -34.11 6.70 19.74
N LYS A 26 -33.50 5.58 20.18
CA LYS A 26 -33.01 4.51 19.30
C LYS A 26 -33.95 3.31 19.29
N TYR A 27 -34.15 2.76 18.09
CA TYR A 27 -34.85 1.49 17.87
C TYR A 27 -33.84 0.36 17.94
N CYS A 28 -34.09 -0.61 18.81
CA CYS A 28 -33.20 -1.73 19.06
C CYS A 28 -33.92 -3.07 18.94
N ALA A 29 -33.17 -4.13 18.61
CA ALA A 29 -33.63 -5.51 18.70
C ALA A 29 -32.48 -6.43 19.08
N ILE A 30 -32.76 -7.46 19.88
CA ILE A 30 -31.77 -8.45 20.28
C ILE A 30 -32.03 -9.77 19.55
N LEU A 31 -31.02 -10.22 18.81
CA LEU A 31 -30.97 -11.55 18.21
C LEU A 31 -30.18 -12.48 19.13
N THR A 32 -30.79 -13.57 19.55
CA THR A 32 -30.12 -14.65 20.27
C THR A 32 -29.68 -15.72 19.29
N ILE A 33 -28.41 -16.11 19.37
CA ILE A 33 -27.83 -17.11 18.48
C ILE A 33 -28.07 -18.50 19.07
N ILE A 34 -28.70 -19.35 18.28
CA ILE A 34 -29.16 -20.69 18.70
C ILE A 34 -28.48 -21.83 17.94
N SER A 35 -27.68 -21.51 16.94
CA SER A 35 -26.96 -22.49 16.12
C SER A 35 -25.64 -21.90 15.65
N TYR A 36 -24.62 -22.74 15.62
CA TYR A 36 -23.24 -22.43 15.24
C TYR A 36 -22.75 -23.43 14.18
N PRO A 37 -21.78 -23.06 13.33
CA PRO A 37 -21.18 -24.00 12.38
C PRO A 37 -20.37 -25.07 13.12
N LYS A 38 -20.16 -26.22 12.46
CA LYS A 38 -19.36 -27.33 13.01
C LYS A 38 -17.87 -26.99 13.12
N MET A 39 -17.37 -26.14 12.23
CA MET A 39 -15.97 -25.73 12.16
C MET A 39 -15.87 -24.24 12.41
N ILE A 40 -15.05 -23.86 13.39
CA ILE A 40 -14.85 -22.48 13.82
C ILE A 40 -13.35 -22.20 13.77
N SER A 41 -12.94 -21.27 12.91
CA SER A 41 -11.56 -20.82 12.75
C SER A 41 -11.22 -19.69 13.73
N GLU A 42 -9.94 -19.37 13.85
CA GLU A 42 -9.48 -18.20 14.62
C GLU A 42 -10.07 -16.90 14.06
N GLY A 43 -10.42 -15.97 14.96
CA GLY A 43 -11.03 -14.69 14.60
C GLY A 43 -12.47 -14.79 14.08
N PHE A 44 -13.18 -15.89 14.33
CA PHE A 44 -14.48 -16.17 13.69
C PHE A 44 -15.51 -15.04 13.84
N LEU A 45 -15.56 -14.36 14.98
CA LEU A 45 -16.51 -13.26 15.22
C LEU A 45 -15.98 -11.86 14.85
N ALA A 46 -14.75 -11.75 14.33
CA ALA A 46 -14.10 -10.46 14.08
C ALA A 46 -14.92 -9.58 13.12
N ASN A 47 -15.36 -10.15 11.99
CA ASN A 47 -16.12 -9.40 11.01
C ASN A 47 -17.53 -8.99 11.50
N LEU A 48 -18.14 -9.78 12.40
CA LEU A 48 -19.46 -9.46 12.94
C LEU A 48 -19.42 -8.21 13.82
N THR A 49 -18.30 -7.95 14.51
CA THR A 49 -18.12 -6.71 15.30
C THR A 49 -17.87 -5.45 14.49
N GLN A 50 -17.61 -5.58 13.18
CA GLN A 50 -17.38 -4.43 12.29
C GLN A 50 -18.69 -3.79 11.79
N LEU A 51 -19.84 -4.43 12.00
CA LEU A 51 -21.13 -3.91 11.55
C LEU A 51 -21.57 -2.72 12.42
N SER A 52 -21.76 -1.55 11.80
CA SER A 52 -22.21 -0.33 12.49
C SER A 52 -23.57 -0.53 13.17
N GLY A 53 -23.67 -0.08 14.42
CA GLY A 53 -24.89 -0.20 15.23
C GLY A 53 -25.15 -1.61 15.77
N VAL A 54 -24.22 -2.56 15.57
CA VAL A 54 -24.28 -3.91 16.11
C VAL A 54 -23.36 -4.02 17.33
N LYS A 55 -23.87 -4.62 18.41
CA LYS A 55 -23.10 -4.94 19.61
C LYS A 55 -23.27 -6.40 19.95
N ILE A 56 -22.16 -7.09 20.19
CA ILE A 56 -22.16 -8.50 20.60
C ILE A 56 -21.98 -8.56 22.11
N CYS A 57 -22.84 -9.31 22.78
CA CYS A 57 -22.64 -9.74 24.15
C CYS A 57 -22.49 -11.26 24.16
N VAL A 58 -21.39 -11.74 24.74
CA VAL A 58 -21.14 -13.16 24.90
C VAL A 58 -21.01 -13.46 26.39
N LYS A 59 -21.80 -14.42 26.87
CA LYS A 59 -21.75 -14.92 28.23
C LYS A 59 -21.14 -16.32 28.22
N HIS A 60 -20.17 -16.54 29.11
CA HIS A 60 -19.51 -17.83 29.29
C HIS A 60 -19.83 -18.35 30.68
N ILE A 61 -20.79 -19.26 30.79
CA ILE A 61 -21.20 -19.82 32.08
C ILE A 61 -20.51 -21.19 32.23
N PRO A 62 -19.58 -21.38 33.17
CA PRO A 62 -18.85 -22.65 33.28
C PRO A 62 -19.80 -23.81 33.64
N ILE A 63 -19.70 -24.92 32.90
CA ILE A 63 -20.43 -26.15 33.20
C ILE A 63 -19.51 -27.09 33.97
N ALA A 64 -19.98 -27.61 35.10
CA ALA A 64 -19.25 -28.65 35.83
C ALA A 64 -19.19 -29.93 34.99
N PHE A 65 -17.99 -30.50 34.82
CA PHE A 65 -17.79 -31.71 34.01
C PHE A 65 -18.74 -32.85 34.41
N SER A 66 -18.99 -33.05 35.71
CA SER A 66 -19.90 -34.07 36.22
C SER A 66 -21.36 -33.92 35.75
N VAL A 67 -21.81 -32.68 35.52
CA VAL A 67 -23.15 -32.39 34.98
C VAL A 67 -23.17 -32.71 33.49
N LEU A 68 -22.16 -32.24 32.75
CA LEU A 68 -22.07 -32.50 31.32
C LEU A 68 -21.95 -33.99 31.01
N SER A 69 -21.08 -34.73 31.71
CA SER A 69 -20.92 -36.18 31.50
C SER A 69 -22.24 -36.91 31.73
N LYS A 70 -23.03 -36.52 32.75
CA LYS A 70 -24.36 -37.12 32.97
C LYS A 70 -25.33 -36.82 31.84
N MET A 71 -25.34 -35.58 31.33
CA MET A 71 -26.20 -35.19 30.20
C MET A 71 -25.82 -35.93 28.91
N LEU A 72 -24.53 -35.94 28.55
CA LEU A 72 -24.05 -36.61 27.35
C LEU A 72 -24.24 -38.14 27.41
N ASN A 73 -23.97 -38.77 28.57
CA ASN A 73 -24.23 -40.20 28.74
C ASN A 73 -25.71 -40.55 28.59
N LYS A 74 -26.60 -39.68 29.06
CA LYS A 74 -28.04 -39.85 28.87
C LYS A 74 -28.42 -39.70 27.40
N GLU A 75 -27.92 -38.68 26.70
CA GLU A 75 -28.17 -38.53 25.26
C GLU A 75 -27.64 -39.70 24.44
N ILE A 76 -26.43 -40.19 24.72
CA ILE A 76 -25.88 -41.38 24.06
C ILE A 76 -26.79 -42.59 24.30
N ALA A 77 -27.28 -42.79 25.53
CA ALA A 77 -28.18 -43.90 25.84
C ALA A 77 -29.51 -43.77 25.07
N ASP A 78 -30.08 -42.57 25.01
CA ASP A 78 -31.31 -42.28 24.27
C ASP A 78 -31.11 -42.49 22.75
N MET A 79 -29.99 -42.03 22.18
CA MET A 79 -29.65 -42.24 20.77
C MET A 79 -29.39 -43.72 20.45
N LYS A 80 -28.68 -44.46 21.31
CA LYS A 80 -28.48 -45.91 21.15
C LYS A 80 -29.81 -46.67 21.22
N SER A 81 -30.73 -46.24 22.08
CA SER A 81 -32.09 -46.80 22.12
C SER A 81 -32.88 -46.50 20.83
N ARG A 82 -32.81 -45.26 20.31
CA ARG A 82 -33.42 -44.92 19.01
C ARG A 82 -32.82 -45.72 17.86
N TYR A 83 -31.50 -45.89 17.83
CA TYR A 83 -30.80 -46.70 16.83
C TYR A 83 -31.30 -48.15 16.79
N GLN A 84 -31.57 -48.75 17.95
CA GLN A 84 -32.11 -50.11 18.06
C GLN A 84 -33.57 -50.22 17.62
N ASN A 85 -34.35 -49.15 17.78
CA ASN A 85 -35.78 -49.11 17.44
C ASN A 85 -36.05 -48.58 16.02
N GLU A 86 -35.04 -48.00 15.35
CA GLU A 86 -35.15 -47.49 13.99
C GLU A 86 -34.97 -48.63 12.97
N HIS A 87 -35.88 -48.69 11.99
CA HIS A 87 -35.94 -49.75 11.00
C HIS A 87 -35.51 -49.28 9.61
N ASP A 88 -35.52 -47.97 9.36
CA ASP A 88 -34.96 -47.40 8.14
C ASP A 88 -33.43 -47.35 8.22
N ARG A 89 -32.74 -48.03 7.29
CA ARG A 89 -31.26 -48.12 7.29
C ARG A 89 -30.59 -46.76 7.16
N THR A 90 -31.19 -45.81 6.43
CA THR A 90 -30.59 -44.49 6.21
C THR A 90 -30.62 -43.67 7.50
N SER A 91 -31.78 -43.63 8.16
CA SER A 91 -31.99 -42.96 9.44
C SER A 91 -31.19 -43.62 10.56
N GLN A 92 -31.08 -44.95 10.53
CA GLN A 92 -30.26 -45.73 11.46
C GLN A 92 -28.77 -45.37 11.36
N GLU A 93 -28.20 -45.28 10.15
CA GLU A 93 -26.81 -44.84 9.97
C GLU A 93 -26.59 -43.37 10.38
N GLN A 94 -27.57 -42.48 10.18
CA GLN A 94 -27.50 -41.10 10.69
C GLN A 94 -27.42 -41.05 12.21
N ILE A 95 -28.31 -41.76 12.91
CA ILE A 95 -28.30 -41.84 14.37
C ILE A 95 -26.96 -42.40 14.88
N ARG A 96 -26.38 -43.36 14.14
CA ARG A 96 -25.05 -43.90 14.46
C ARG A 96 -23.95 -42.86 14.39
N GLN A 97 -23.87 -42.14 13.28
CA GLN A 97 -22.88 -41.08 13.12
C GLN A 97 -23.04 -39.99 14.20
N ASP A 98 -24.28 -39.67 14.58
CA ASP A 98 -24.56 -38.68 15.62
C ASP A 98 -24.02 -39.11 17.00
N TYR A 99 -24.30 -40.35 17.46
CA TYR A 99 -23.78 -40.77 18.77
C TYR A 99 -22.26 -41.05 18.75
N GLU A 100 -21.69 -41.55 17.64
CA GLU A 100 -20.23 -41.71 17.48
C GLU A 100 -19.52 -40.34 17.54
N SER A 101 -20.13 -39.29 16.96
CA SER A 101 -19.64 -37.92 17.06
C SER A 101 -19.65 -37.41 18.51
N ILE A 102 -20.70 -37.71 19.29
CA ILE A 102 -20.75 -37.34 20.71
C ILE A 102 -19.69 -38.09 21.51
N GLU A 103 -19.47 -39.39 21.24
CA GLU A 103 -18.40 -40.18 21.89
C GLU A 103 -17.02 -39.59 21.60
N SER A 104 -16.72 -39.25 20.34
CA SER A 104 -15.47 -38.58 19.95
C SER A 104 -15.30 -37.23 20.65
N PHE A 105 -16.38 -36.46 20.79
CA PHE A 105 -16.36 -35.20 21.55
C PHE A 105 -16.02 -35.42 23.03
N ILE A 106 -16.59 -36.44 23.68
CA ILE A 106 -16.25 -36.80 25.07
C ILE A 106 -14.78 -37.19 25.22
N GLU A 107 -14.25 -37.97 24.28
CA GLU A 107 -12.83 -38.35 24.26
C GLU A 107 -11.92 -37.13 24.13
N MET A 108 -12.22 -36.24 23.18
CA MET A 108 -11.49 -34.97 23.00
C MET A 108 -11.49 -34.12 24.27
N LEU A 109 -12.64 -33.98 24.92
CA LEU A 109 -12.77 -33.22 26.16
C LEU A 109 -11.93 -33.82 27.30
N THR A 110 -11.92 -35.15 27.40
CA THR A 110 -11.15 -35.87 28.43
C THR A 110 -9.64 -35.72 28.17
N ALA A 111 -9.21 -35.79 26.91
CA ALA A 111 -7.80 -35.68 26.53
C ALA A 111 -7.24 -34.25 26.67
N THR A 112 -8.02 -33.24 26.30
CA THR A 112 -7.57 -31.83 26.27
C THR A 112 -7.63 -31.12 27.63
N GLN A 113 -8.33 -31.68 28.62
CA GLN A 113 -8.64 -31.02 29.89
C GLN A 113 -9.31 -29.64 29.70
N ALA A 114 -9.95 -29.41 28.54
CA ALA A 114 -10.59 -28.14 28.23
C ALA A 114 -11.79 -27.88 29.15
N ARG A 115 -11.91 -26.66 29.65
CA ARG A 115 -13.14 -26.23 30.34
C ARG A 115 -14.26 -26.05 29.32
N ILE A 116 -15.47 -26.38 29.73
CA ILE A 116 -16.67 -26.28 28.89
C ILE A 116 -17.56 -25.22 29.48
N PHE A 117 -18.09 -24.37 28.62
CA PHE A 117 -18.96 -23.29 28.99
C PHE A 117 -20.29 -23.45 28.28
N ASP A 118 -21.37 -23.14 28.98
CA ASP A 118 -22.62 -22.79 28.36
C ASP A 118 -22.44 -21.43 27.70
N PHE A 119 -22.28 -21.45 26.37
CA PHE A 119 -21.97 -20.30 25.55
C PHE A 119 -23.27 -19.66 25.07
N GLN A 120 -23.47 -18.39 25.44
CA GLN A 120 -24.65 -17.61 25.06
C GLN A 120 -24.20 -16.38 24.31
N MET A 121 -24.67 -16.20 23.08
CA MET A 121 -24.36 -15.03 22.26
C MET A 121 -25.63 -14.28 21.89
N HIS A 122 -25.64 -13.00 22.22
CA HIS A 122 -26.70 -12.06 21.92
C HIS A 122 -26.15 -10.89 21.10
N ILE A 123 -26.86 -10.53 20.04
CA ILE A 123 -26.51 -9.45 19.13
C ILE A 123 -27.56 -8.37 19.27
N LEU A 124 -27.18 -7.23 19.85
CA LEU A 124 -28.01 -6.03 19.93
C LEU A 124 -27.79 -5.21 18.66
N ILE A 125 -28.86 -5.03 17.89
CA ILE A 125 -28.90 -4.16 16.71
C ILE A 125 -29.57 -2.86 17.12
N SER A 126 -29.00 -1.73 16.71
CA SER A 126 -29.53 -0.38 16.97
C SER A 126 -29.59 0.47 15.70
N ALA A 127 -30.65 1.28 15.60
CA ALA A 127 -30.95 2.13 14.44
C ALA A 127 -31.68 3.41 14.87
N ASP A 128 -31.71 4.40 13.97
CA ASP A 128 -32.36 5.70 14.18
C ASP A 128 -33.86 5.68 13.83
N SER A 129 -34.31 4.68 13.06
CA SER A 129 -35.72 4.48 12.73
C SER A 129 -36.11 3.00 12.74
N HIS A 130 -37.41 2.73 12.84
CA HIS A 130 -37.95 1.38 12.78
C HIS A 130 -37.68 0.70 11.42
N GLU A 131 -37.79 1.44 10.31
CA GLU A 131 -37.50 0.92 8.97
C GLU A 131 -36.03 0.53 8.82
N GLU A 132 -35.12 1.37 9.31
CA GLU A 132 -33.68 1.08 9.33
C GLU A 132 -33.37 -0.14 10.23
N LEU A 133 -34.07 -0.29 11.36
CA LEU A 133 -33.92 -1.46 12.22
C LEU A 133 -34.34 -2.75 11.50
N GLU A 134 -35.46 -2.76 10.78
CA GLU A 134 -35.90 -3.92 10.00
C GLU A 134 -34.89 -4.30 8.91
N ASN A 135 -34.39 -3.31 8.15
CA ASN A 135 -33.38 -3.53 7.14
C ASN A 135 -32.07 -4.09 7.74
N LYS A 136 -31.61 -3.53 8.86
CA LYS A 136 -30.43 -4.04 9.59
C LYS A 136 -30.65 -5.45 10.14
N LYS A 137 -31.85 -5.76 10.65
CA LYS A 137 -32.19 -7.13 11.10
C LYS A 137 -32.05 -8.14 9.96
N VAL A 138 -32.53 -7.82 8.76
CA VAL A 138 -32.38 -8.68 7.58
C VAL A 138 -30.92 -8.82 7.18
N GLN A 139 -30.17 -7.71 7.12
CA GLN A 139 -28.76 -7.72 6.77
C GLN A 139 -27.93 -8.57 7.74
N VAL A 140 -28.11 -8.39 9.05
CA VAL A 140 -27.41 -9.17 10.08
C VAL A 140 -27.79 -10.64 9.99
N LYS A 141 -29.06 -10.99 9.78
CA LYS A 141 -29.47 -12.40 9.59
C LYS A 141 -28.80 -13.05 8.39
N ASN A 142 -28.81 -12.39 7.23
CA ASN A 142 -28.15 -12.90 6.04
C ASN A 142 -26.65 -13.10 6.27
N TYR A 143 -26.03 -12.20 7.04
CA TYR A 143 -24.62 -12.31 7.41
C TYR A 143 -24.36 -13.52 8.34
N LEU A 144 -25.21 -13.70 9.35
CA LEU A 144 -25.15 -14.88 10.24
C LEU A 144 -25.33 -16.18 9.47
N ASP A 145 -26.30 -16.23 8.56
CA ASP A 145 -26.57 -17.41 7.74
C ASP A 145 -25.35 -17.75 6.85
N ALA A 146 -24.68 -16.75 6.29
CA ALA A 146 -23.44 -16.93 5.52
C ALA A 146 -22.27 -17.46 6.39
N MET A 147 -22.25 -17.12 7.68
CA MET A 147 -21.31 -17.67 8.66
C MET A 147 -21.74 -19.06 9.20
N GLY A 148 -22.86 -19.62 8.74
CA GLY A 148 -23.40 -20.87 9.26
C GLY A 148 -23.99 -20.76 10.68
N MET A 149 -24.34 -19.54 11.11
CA MET A 149 -25.01 -19.27 12.38
C MET A 149 -26.49 -18.97 12.17
N ARG A 150 -27.32 -19.23 13.18
CA ARG A 150 -28.74 -18.87 13.16
C ARG A 150 -29.12 -17.98 14.34
N GLY A 151 -29.56 -16.76 14.04
CA GLY A 151 -30.04 -15.78 15.02
C GLY A 151 -31.56 -15.64 15.02
N LEU A 152 -32.18 -15.67 16.20
CA LEU A 152 -33.61 -15.48 16.39
C LEU A 152 -33.91 -14.28 17.27
N VAL A 153 -34.92 -13.50 16.88
CA VAL A 153 -35.54 -12.52 17.78
C VAL A 153 -36.57 -13.26 18.61
N LEU A 154 -36.24 -13.54 19.87
CA LEU A 154 -37.15 -14.19 20.81
C LEU A 154 -38.23 -13.19 21.23
N ARG A 155 -39.42 -13.34 20.66
CA ARG A 155 -40.53 -12.43 20.91
C ARG A 155 -40.96 -12.51 22.38
N PHE A 156 -41.27 -11.36 22.97
CA PHE A 156 -41.66 -11.18 24.37
C PHE A 156 -40.56 -11.47 25.42
N GLU A 157 -39.36 -11.89 24.99
CA GLU A 157 -38.24 -12.20 25.88
C GLU A 157 -37.14 -11.11 25.85
N GLN A 158 -37.31 -10.05 25.06
CA GLN A 158 -36.32 -8.99 24.84
C GLN A 158 -35.85 -8.32 26.15
N GLU A 159 -36.76 -8.08 27.10
CA GLU A 159 -36.41 -7.54 28.42
C GLU A 159 -35.53 -8.50 29.22
N LYS A 160 -35.87 -9.79 29.24
CA LYS A 160 -35.09 -10.79 29.99
C LYS A 160 -33.71 -10.98 29.38
N ILE A 161 -33.61 -10.96 28.06
CA ILE A 161 -32.33 -11.04 27.35
C ILE A 161 -31.48 -9.81 27.66
N LEU A 162 -32.05 -8.61 27.61
CA LEU A 162 -31.31 -7.39 27.96
C LEU A 162 -30.80 -7.44 29.41
N LYS A 163 -31.61 -7.94 30.35
CA LYS A 163 -31.17 -8.14 31.74
C LYS A 163 -30.03 -9.17 31.84
N SER A 164 -30.11 -10.28 31.10
CA SER A 164 -29.05 -11.30 31.06
C SER A 164 -27.73 -10.77 30.48
N MET A 165 -27.79 -9.88 29.48
CA MET A 165 -26.64 -9.23 28.85
C MET A 165 -25.91 -8.24 29.78
N LEU A 166 -26.60 -7.72 30.81
CA LEU A 166 -26.06 -6.70 31.69
C LEU A 166 -25.60 -7.33 33.02
N PRO A 167 -24.34 -7.13 33.46
CA PRO A 167 -23.78 -7.79 34.64
C PRO A 167 -24.29 -7.22 35.98
N ILE A 168 -25.40 -6.49 35.97
CA ILE A 168 -26.00 -5.82 37.15
C ILE A 168 -27.29 -6.50 37.62
N PHE A 169 -27.86 -7.40 36.82
CA PHE A 169 -29.06 -8.13 37.15
C PHE A 169 -28.73 -9.57 37.53
N GLU A 170 -29.59 -10.16 38.37
CA GLU A 170 -29.51 -11.58 38.68
C GLU A 170 -29.85 -12.43 37.45
N ALA A 171 -29.33 -13.66 37.45
CA ALA A 171 -29.62 -14.63 36.40
C ALA A 171 -31.13 -14.92 36.34
N ASN A 172 -31.65 -15.04 35.12
CA ASN A 172 -33.07 -15.32 34.89
C ASN A 172 -33.27 -16.60 34.05
N ASP A 173 -34.53 -16.99 33.83
CA ASP A 173 -34.88 -18.25 33.18
C ASP A 173 -34.39 -18.37 31.73
N ILE A 174 -34.08 -17.26 31.06
CA ILE A 174 -33.57 -17.33 29.68
C ILE A 174 -32.18 -17.98 29.63
N GLU A 175 -31.38 -17.80 30.67
CA GLU A 175 -30.00 -18.29 30.73
C GLU A 175 -29.93 -19.82 30.81
N SER A 176 -30.99 -20.50 31.22
CA SER A 176 -31.04 -21.96 31.18
C SER A 176 -31.61 -22.52 29.87
N ARG A 177 -32.04 -21.66 28.93
CA ARG A 177 -32.82 -22.04 27.73
C ARG A 177 -32.08 -21.81 26.40
N VAL A 178 -31.07 -20.93 26.38
CA VAL A 178 -30.49 -20.43 25.11
C VAL A 178 -29.03 -20.76 24.90
N GLY A 179 -28.37 -21.33 25.90
CA GLY A 179 -26.95 -21.62 25.82
C GLY A 179 -26.62 -22.92 25.09
N THR A 180 -25.42 -22.96 24.52
CA THR A 180 -24.86 -24.13 23.84
C THR A 180 -23.54 -24.53 24.53
N PRO A 181 -23.36 -25.80 24.95
CA PRO A 181 -22.09 -26.25 25.51
C PRO A 181 -20.96 -26.17 24.48
N ILE A 182 -19.96 -25.32 24.72
CA ILE A 182 -18.80 -25.13 23.84
C ILE A 182 -17.48 -25.23 24.64
N PRO A 183 -16.45 -25.92 24.13
CA PRO A 183 -15.13 -25.95 24.74
C PRO A 183 -14.42 -24.59 24.71
N SER A 184 -13.62 -24.32 25.75
CA SER A 184 -12.78 -23.11 25.86
C SER A 184 -11.91 -22.81 24.63
N VAL A 185 -11.35 -23.83 23.99
CA VAL A 185 -10.52 -23.66 22.78
C VAL A 185 -11.33 -23.10 21.59
N THR A 186 -12.56 -23.56 21.42
CA THR A 186 -13.48 -23.06 20.39
C THR A 186 -13.91 -21.63 20.68
N ILE A 187 -14.15 -21.31 21.96
CA ILE A 187 -14.44 -19.94 22.40
C ILE A 187 -13.26 -19.00 22.12
N ALA A 188 -12.03 -19.45 22.34
CA ALA A 188 -10.84 -18.68 22.01
C ALA A 188 -10.72 -18.41 20.50
N ALA A 189 -11.04 -19.39 19.65
CA ALA A 189 -11.10 -19.19 18.20
C ALA A 189 -12.17 -18.15 17.78
N MET A 190 -13.26 -18.03 18.54
CA MET A 190 -14.30 -17.01 18.34
C MET A 190 -13.92 -15.60 18.79
N TYR A 191 -12.69 -15.35 19.25
CA TYR A 191 -12.30 -14.04 19.77
C TYR A 191 -12.55 -12.91 18.75
N PRO A 192 -13.38 -11.90 19.08
CA PRO A 192 -13.83 -10.92 18.09
C PRO A 192 -12.86 -9.75 17.90
N PHE A 193 -11.95 -9.48 18.85
CA PHE A 193 -11.08 -8.32 18.80
C PHE A 193 -9.78 -8.60 18.04
N VAL A 194 -9.92 -9.13 16.82
CA VAL A 194 -8.81 -9.30 15.89
C VAL A 194 -8.79 -8.07 14.99
N PHE A 195 -7.91 -7.13 15.32
CA PHE A 195 -7.71 -5.91 14.54
C PHE A 195 -6.22 -5.75 14.28
N ASP A 196 -5.85 -5.65 13.01
CA ASP A 196 -4.50 -5.36 12.59
C ASP A 196 -4.55 -4.11 11.69
N SER A 197 -3.88 -3.05 12.12
CA SER A 197 -3.71 -1.82 11.35
C SER A 197 -2.24 -1.46 11.33
N ILE A 198 -1.74 -1.05 10.18
CA ILE A 198 -0.36 -0.60 10.05
C ILE A 198 -0.20 0.70 10.85
N LYS A 199 0.60 0.62 11.92
CA LYS A 199 0.93 1.73 12.82
C LYS A 199 2.43 1.84 12.95
N ASP A 200 3.09 2.15 11.84
CA ASP A 200 4.53 2.27 11.80
C ASP A 200 4.98 3.43 12.72
N PRO A 201 6.05 3.26 13.51
CA PRO A 201 6.59 4.31 14.35
C PRO A 201 7.35 5.36 13.54
N GLY A 202 7.63 6.51 14.17
CA GLY A 202 8.48 7.56 13.61
C GLY A 202 7.75 8.50 12.67
N LEU A 203 8.45 8.93 11.61
CA LEU A 203 8.00 9.94 10.65
C LEU A 203 6.96 9.39 9.65
N SER A 204 5.91 8.75 10.15
CA SER A 204 4.91 8.04 9.36
C SER A 204 3.96 9.00 8.63
N CYS A 205 3.56 8.58 7.43
CA CYS A 205 2.49 9.18 6.66
C CYS A 205 1.15 8.67 7.16
N LEU A 206 0.21 9.59 7.46
CA LEU A 206 -1.20 9.23 7.60
C LEU A 206 -1.74 8.91 6.21
N LEU A 207 -1.67 7.63 5.81
CA LEU A 207 -2.02 7.21 4.47
C LEU A 207 -3.55 7.15 4.28
N GLY A 208 -4.28 6.81 5.34
CA GLY A 208 -5.73 6.76 5.32
C GLY A 208 -6.30 6.02 6.52
N VAL A 209 -7.50 5.49 6.34
CA VAL A 209 -8.17 4.61 7.30
C VAL A 209 -8.51 3.29 6.63
N ASP A 210 -8.47 2.20 7.38
CA ASP A 210 -8.96 0.90 6.93
C ASP A 210 -10.50 0.85 6.94
N TYR A 211 -11.05 -0.25 6.44
CA TYR A 211 -12.50 -0.47 6.38
C TYR A 211 -13.22 -0.47 7.74
N SER A 212 -12.48 -0.70 8.82
CA SER A 212 -12.97 -0.66 10.20
C SER A 212 -12.76 0.70 10.89
N GLY A 213 -12.27 1.70 10.17
CA GLY A 213 -11.98 3.05 10.71
C GLY A 213 -10.64 3.14 11.44
N GLY A 214 -9.82 2.10 11.37
CA GLY A 214 -8.47 2.06 11.90
C GLY A 214 -7.53 2.98 11.13
N VAL A 215 -6.73 3.76 11.84
CA VAL A 215 -5.77 4.68 11.19
C VAL A 215 -4.58 3.90 10.63
N ILE A 216 -4.22 4.18 9.38
CA ILE A 216 -3.05 3.63 8.71
C ILE A 216 -1.92 4.66 8.76
N LEU A 217 -0.93 4.40 9.62
CA LEU A 217 0.32 5.16 9.68
C LEU A 217 1.41 4.35 8.99
N PHE A 218 1.83 4.81 7.82
CA PHE A 218 2.79 4.12 6.97
C PHE A 218 4.12 4.85 6.93
N ASN A 219 5.22 4.18 7.26
CA ASN A 219 6.57 4.72 7.19
C ASN A 219 7.35 4.06 6.04
N GLN A 220 7.54 4.77 4.94
CA GLN A 220 8.28 4.30 3.76
C GLN A 220 9.71 3.87 4.11
N PHE A 221 10.35 4.56 5.07
CA PHE A 221 11.74 4.34 5.46
C PHE A 221 11.87 3.54 6.76
N LEU A 222 10.84 2.76 7.13
CA LEU A 222 10.83 1.96 8.36
C LEU A 222 12.10 1.11 8.52
N TYR A 223 12.61 0.55 7.42
CA TYR A 223 13.81 -0.31 7.38
C TYR A 223 15.06 0.35 7.99
N GLN A 224 15.14 1.68 7.99
CA GLN A 224 16.26 2.43 8.60
C GLN A 224 16.19 2.43 10.13
N THR A 225 14.98 2.34 10.69
CA THR A 225 14.73 2.44 12.13
C THR A 225 14.43 1.07 12.78
N LYS A 226 13.88 0.13 12.01
CA LYS A 226 13.48 -1.19 12.48
C LYS A 226 13.68 -2.22 11.38
N LYS A 227 14.42 -3.29 11.68
CA LYS A 227 14.58 -4.44 10.79
C LYS A 227 13.34 -5.34 10.87
N GLU A 228 12.57 -5.38 9.80
CA GLU A 228 11.45 -6.30 9.61
C GLU A 228 11.67 -7.15 8.36
N PHE A 229 11.28 -8.43 8.41
CA PHE A 229 11.58 -9.40 7.36
C PHE A 229 11.01 -9.03 5.98
N ASN A 230 9.93 -8.26 5.93
CA ASN A 230 9.19 -7.86 4.73
C ASN A 230 9.29 -6.35 4.41
N ARG A 231 10.20 -5.61 5.05
CA ARG A 231 10.41 -4.16 4.82
C ARG A 231 11.91 -3.90 4.66
N ASN A 232 12.46 -4.31 3.52
CA ASN A 232 13.91 -4.31 3.27
C ASN A 232 14.41 -3.09 2.47
N ASN A 233 13.52 -2.31 1.85
CA ASN A 233 13.84 -1.10 1.10
C ASN A 233 12.67 -0.10 1.11
N ALA A 234 12.91 1.11 0.63
CA ALA A 234 11.92 2.19 0.51
C ALA A 234 11.23 2.28 -0.86
N ASN A 235 11.48 1.35 -1.78
CA ASN A 235 10.92 1.42 -3.13
C ASN A 235 9.41 1.21 -3.08
N MET A 236 8.67 1.96 -3.90
CA MET A 236 7.21 1.92 -3.94
C MET A 236 6.71 1.90 -5.38
N ILE A 237 5.66 1.11 -5.61
CA ILE A 237 4.91 1.10 -6.87
C ILE A 237 3.45 1.42 -6.53
N ILE A 238 2.89 2.44 -7.18
CA ILE A 238 1.49 2.83 -7.03
C ILE A 238 0.76 2.50 -8.33
N LEU A 239 -0.17 1.55 -8.28
CA LEU A 239 -0.95 1.09 -9.43
C LEU A 239 -2.43 1.40 -9.23
N GLY A 240 -3.15 1.65 -10.31
CA GLY A 240 -4.58 1.94 -10.27
C GLY A 240 -5.13 2.34 -11.64
N THR A 241 -6.42 2.15 -11.85
CA THR A 241 -7.12 2.61 -13.06
C THR A 241 -7.28 4.14 -13.06
N SER A 242 -7.64 4.72 -14.21
CA SER A 242 -7.94 6.17 -14.25
C SER A 242 -9.09 6.48 -13.28
N GLY A 243 -8.98 7.57 -12.52
CA GLY A 243 -9.95 7.97 -11.51
C GLY A 243 -9.91 7.19 -10.19
N SER A 244 -9.04 6.19 -10.02
CA SER A 244 -8.97 5.39 -8.78
C SER A 244 -8.30 6.10 -7.59
N GLY A 245 -7.87 7.35 -7.75
CA GLY A 245 -7.16 8.11 -6.71
C GLY A 245 -5.64 7.93 -6.64
N LYS A 246 -4.99 7.42 -7.70
CA LYS A 246 -3.51 7.28 -7.77
C LYS A 246 -2.78 8.58 -7.43
N SER A 247 -3.10 9.67 -8.13
CA SER A 247 -2.46 10.98 -7.94
C SER A 247 -2.74 11.54 -6.54
N THR A 248 -3.93 11.29 -5.99
CA THR A 248 -4.28 11.67 -4.62
C THR A 248 -3.38 10.96 -3.61
N ALA A 249 -3.20 9.63 -3.73
CA ALA A 249 -2.32 8.86 -2.86
C ALA A 249 -0.86 9.31 -2.98
N ALA A 250 -0.38 9.53 -4.21
CA ALA A 250 0.98 10.05 -4.46
C ALA A 250 1.19 11.43 -3.82
N LYS A 251 0.26 12.38 -3.98
CA LYS A 251 0.33 13.72 -3.37
C LYS A 251 0.33 13.66 -1.83
N VAL A 252 -0.42 12.74 -1.21
CA VAL A 252 -0.40 12.53 0.25
C VAL A 252 0.98 12.05 0.72
N LEU A 253 1.61 11.13 -0.02
CA LEU A 253 2.96 10.65 0.27
C LEU A 253 4.01 11.74 0.06
N LEU A 254 3.96 12.47 -1.06
CA LEU A 254 4.84 13.61 -1.35
C LEU A 254 4.74 14.65 -0.23
N ARG A 255 3.53 15.05 0.17
CA ARG A 255 3.33 16.01 1.27
C ARG A 255 3.94 15.51 2.57
N SER A 256 3.84 14.22 2.87
CA SER A 256 4.44 13.65 4.07
C SER A 256 5.96 13.66 4.00
N ASN A 257 6.55 13.41 2.83
CA ASN A 257 7.99 13.51 2.60
C ASN A 257 8.49 14.97 2.72
N ILE A 258 7.76 15.95 2.18
CA ILE A 258 8.05 17.39 2.36
C ILE A 258 8.05 17.75 3.85
N ARG A 259 7.00 17.35 4.59
CA ARG A 259 6.91 17.57 6.04
C ARG A 259 8.11 16.97 6.79
N ASN A 260 8.59 15.82 6.33
CA ASN A 260 9.70 15.12 6.95
C ASN A 260 11.09 15.68 6.55
N GLY A 261 11.15 16.69 5.67
CA GLY A 261 12.41 17.28 5.22
C GLY A 261 13.18 16.41 4.23
N HIS A 262 12.51 15.50 3.52
CA HIS A 262 13.15 14.71 2.48
C HIS A 262 13.23 15.52 1.18
N LYS A 263 14.38 15.43 0.49
CA LYS A 263 14.51 15.91 -0.88
C LYS A 263 13.64 15.08 -1.82
N ILE A 264 12.91 15.76 -2.69
CA ILE A 264 11.98 15.18 -3.65
C ILE A 264 12.35 15.69 -5.03
N ILE A 265 12.62 14.76 -5.93
CA ILE A 265 12.79 15.01 -7.35
C ILE A 265 11.72 14.19 -8.08
N ALA A 266 10.82 14.86 -8.77
CA ALA A 266 9.72 14.24 -9.50
C ALA A 266 9.80 14.55 -11.01
N ILE A 267 9.37 13.59 -11.82
CA ILE A 267 9.17 13.77 -13.26
C ILE A 267 7.67 13.70 -13.51
N ASP A 268 7.10 14.78 -14.03
CA ASP A 268 5.67 14.96 -14.18
C ASP A 268 5.29 15.11 -15.66
N PRO A 269 4.74 14.07 -16.29
CA PRO A 269 4.30 14.14 -17.69
C PRO A 269 2.96 14.85 -17.87
N GLU A 270 2.16 15.02 -16.83
CA GLU A 270 0.80 15.59 -16.92
C GLU A 270 0.73 17.03 -16.37
N GLY A 271 1.72 17.45 -15.59
CA GLY A 271 1.77 18.76 -14.93
C GLY A 271 0.87 18.85 -13.68
N GLU A 272 0.47 17.71 -13.11
CA GLU A 272 -0.42 17.66 -11.95
C GLU A 272 0.21 18.18 -10.65
N LEU A 273 1.55 18.28 -10.59
CA LEU A 273 2.30 18.70 -9.41
C LEU A 273 2.61 20.19 -9.36
N GLU A 274 2.30 20.98 -10.40
CA GLU A 274 2.64 22.41 -10.49
C GLU A 274 2.18 23.21 -9.27
N GLU A 275 0.89 23.13 -8.95
CA GLU A 275 0.29 23.87 -7.83
C GLU A 275 0.93 23.46 -6.49
N MET A 276 1.15 22.16 -6.30
CA MET A 276 1.75 21.62 -5.08
C MET A 276 3.20 22.10 -4.93
N THR A 277 3.96 22.08 -6.01
CA THR A 277 5.37 22.50 -6.03
C THR A 277 5.50 23.96 -5.64
N LYS A 278 4.72 24.84 -6.28
CA LYS A 278 4.68 26.28 -5.97
C LYS A 278 4.23 26.55 -4.53
N LEU A 279 3.24 25.81 -4.03
CA LEU A 279 2.72 25.98 -2.67
C LEU A 279 3.77 25.69 -1.60
N TYR A 280 4.64 24.70 -1.82
CA TYR A 280 5.69 24.30 -0.88
C TYR A 280 7.04 24.95 -1.17
N GLY A 281 7.10 25.98 -2.02
CA GLY A 281 8.34 26.72 -2.33
C GLY A 281 9.37 25.88 -3.11
N GLY A 282 8.91 24.86 -3.83
CA GLY A 282 9.74 24.07 -4.72
C GLY A 282 9.85 24.68 -6.12
N ASP A 283 10.74 24.11 -6.92
CA ASP A 283 11.00 24.53 -8.30
C ASP A 283 10.27 23.64 -9.29
N PHE A 284 9.36 24.25 -10.06
CA PHE A 284 8.65 23.59 -11.15
C PHE A 284 9.28 23.99 -12.49
N ILE A 285 10.04 23.06 -13.07
CA ILE A 285 10.89 23.31 -14.23
C ILE A 285 10.20 22.77 -15.49
N ASP A 286 9.82 23.67 -16.39
CA ASP A 286 9.27 23.32 -17.70
C ASP A 286 10.37 22.86 -18.65
N LEU A 287 10.39 21.57 -18.98
CA LEU A 287 11.31 21.02 -19.96
C LEU A 287 10.65 20.96 -21.34
N GLY A 288 11.45 21.20 -22.38
CA GLY A 288 11.00 21.12 -23.78
C GLY A 288 10.40 22.39 -24.35
N LYS A 289 10.37 23.51 -23.60
CA LYS A 289 10.02 24.84 -24.14
C LYS A 289 11.16 25.49 -24.94
N GLY A 290 12.37 24.92 -24.86
CA GLY A 290 13.55 25.32 -25.64
C GLY A 290 14.25 26.58 -25.12
N GLY A 291 15.56 26.68 -25.39
CA GLY A 291 16.36 27.87 -25.06
C GLY A 291 16.80 27.94 -23.60
N ASP A 292 16.75 29.13 -23.00
CA ASP A 292 17.28 29.43 -21.66
C ASP A 292 16.44 28.83 -20.50
N PHE A 293 15.29 28.20 -20.80
CA PHE A 293 14.37 27.65 -19.82
C PHE A 293 14.40 26.11 -19.87
N GLY A 294 15.09 25.50 -18.90
CA GLY A 294 15.10 24.04 -18.72
C GLY A 294 16.01 23.25 -19.67
N MET A 295 17.11 23.84 -20.18
CA MET A 295 18.10 23.10 -20.97
C MET A 295 18.95 22.20 -20.05
N ILE A 296 19.18 20.96 -20.48
CA ILE A 296 20.12 20.03 -19.84
C ILE A 296 21.12 19.60 -20.92
N ASN A 297 22.37 20.01 -20.78
CA ASN A 297 23.43 19.66 -21.71
C ASN A 297 23.77 18.16 -21.61
N PRO A 298 23.55 17.33 -22.65
CA PRO A 298 23.87 15.90 -22.58
C PRO A 298 25.37 15.63 -22.35
N LEU A 299 26.23 16.57 -22.79
CA LEU A 299 27.69 16.54 -22.63
C LEU A 299 28.15 17.07 -21.26
N GLU A 300 27.24 17.44 -20.37
CA GLU A 300 27.62 17.74 -19.00
C GLU A 300 27.88 16.46 -18.20
N ILE A 301 28.97 16.48 -17.44
CA ILE A 301 29.35 15.36 -16.58
C ILE A 301 28.61 15.51 -15.26
N VAL A 302 27.70 14.57 -15.02
CA VAL A 302 27.03 14.42 -13.73
C VAL A 302 27.90 13.51 -12.88
N LEU A 303 28.38 14.02 -11.75
CA LEU A 303 29.17 13.23 -10.81
C LEU A 303 28.26 12.27 -10.07
N ASP A 304 28.64 10.99 -10.12
CA ASP A 304 27.96 9.86 -9.50
C ASP A 304 29.03 9.04 -8.79
N ALA A 305 29.65 9.61 -7.75
CA ALA A 305 30.77 8.98 -7.07
C ALA A 305 30.32 8.52 -5.68
N ASP A 306 30.42 7.22 -5.41
CA ASP A 306 30.40 6.68 -4.06
C ASP A 306 31.70 7.09 -3.33
N GLU A 307 31.61 7.32 -2.01
CA GLU A 307 32.70 7.77 -1.12
C GLU A 307 34.04 7.02 -1.31
N ASP A 308 33.99 5.74 -1.69
CA ASP A 308 35.14 4.85 -1.83
C ASP A 308 35.90 5.03 -3.16
N GLU A 309 35.25 5.55 -4.22
CA GLU A 309 35.88 5.77 -5.54
C GLU A 309 36.68 7.07 -5.60
N ILE A 310 36.43 8.01 -4.68
CA ILE A 310 36.97 9.40 -4.70
C ILE A 310 38.49 9.43 -4.40
N LYS A 311 39.08 8.36 -3.86
CA LYS A 311 40.46 8.39 -3.34
C LYS A 311 41.55 7.86 -4.29
N GLU A 312 41.21 7.12 -5.35
CA GLU A 312 42.21 6.58 -6.29
C GLU A 312 41.68 6.53 -7.74
N GLY A 313 42.08 7.48 -8.62
CA GLY A 313 41.86 7.37 -10.07
C GLY A 313 40.53 7.95 -10.65
N VAL A 314 39.84 8.79 -9.87
CA VAL A 314 38.50 9.37 -10.14
C VAL A 314 38.25 9.85 -11.57
N GLY A 315 39.19 10.60 -12.17
CA GLY A 315 38.92 11.25 -13.45
C GLY A 315 38.84 10.27 -14.64
N TYR A 316 39.53 9.13 -14.56
CA TYR A 316 39.44 8.09 -15.57
C TYR A 316 38.07 7.39 -15.57
N ALA A 317 37.58 7.00 -14.39
CA ALA A 317 36.29 6.35 -14.22
C ALA A 317 35.14 7.29 -14.61
N VAL A 318 35.17 8.55 -14.17
CA VAL A 318 34.13 9.56 -14.43
C VAL A 318 34.00 9.85 -15.93
N LEU A 319 35.11 10.14 -16.62
CA LEU A 319 35.06 10.45 -18.05
C LEU A 319 34.68 9.20 -18.86
N THR A 320 35.17 8.01 -18.47
CA THR A 320 34.80 6.75 -19.14
C THR A 320 33.31 6.47 -19.01
N ARG A 321 32.73 6.58 -17.81
CA ARG A 321 31.29 6.42 -17.60
C ARG A 321 30.49 7.44 -18.41
N THR A 322 30.93 8.70 -18.43
CA THR A 322 30.31 9.75 -19.24
C THR A 322 30.26 9.37 -20.72
N LEU A 323 31.37 8.89 -21.29
CA LEU A 323 31.41 8.45 -22.68
C LEU A 323 30.44 7.29 -22.92
N GLN A 324 30.30 6.33 -22.00
CA GLN A 324 29.30 5.27 -22.09
C GLN A 324 27.87 5.81 -22.02
N THR A 325 27.59 6.77 -21.13
CA THR A 325 26.29 7.45 -21.06
C THR A 325 25.97 8.19 -22.34
N LEU A 326 26.95 8.84 -22.98
CA LEU A 326 26.78 9.51 -24.26
C LEU A 326 26.54 8.52 -25.42
N LYS A 327 27.21 7.36 -25.41
CA LYS A 327 26.89 6.26 -26.35
C LYS A 327 25.45 5.79 -26.16
N ALA A 328 25.00 5.60 -24.91
CA ALA A 328 23.63 5.21 -24.61
C ALA A 328 22.63 6.28 -25.08
N PHE A 329 22.91 7.56 -24.84
CA PHE A 329 22.14 8.67 -25.37
C PHE A 329 22.00 8.58 -26.90
N MET A 330 23.09 8.35 -27.63
CA MET A 330 23.06 8.18 -29.09
C MET A 330 22.22 6.97 -29.51
N LYS A 331 22.23 5.87 -28.76
CA LYS A 331 21.37 4.69 -29.02
C LYS A 331 19.88 4.99 -28.77
N TYR A 332 19.53 5.79 -27.77
CA TYR A 332 18.14 6.23 -27.58
C TYR A 332 17.66 7.18 -28.68
N TYR A 333 18.56 8.05 -29.16
CA TYR A 333 18.29 8.99 -30.24
C TYR A 333 18.25 8.34 -31.63
N SER A 334 19.14 7.38 -31.90
CA SER A 334 19.22 6.64 -33.16
C SER A 334 19.44 5.16 -32.85
N PRO A 335 18.37 4.37 -32.64
CA PRO A 335 18.49 2.95 -32.27
C PRO A 335 19.20 2.07 -33.31
N ASP A 336 19.23 2.52 -34.56
CA ASP A 336 19.87 1.91 -35.73
C ASP A 336 21.36 2.28 -35.89
N ILE A 337 21.93 3.06 -34.97
CA ILE A 337 23.33 3.50 -35.09
C ILE A 337 24.32 2.34 -35.00
N GLU A 338 25.26 2.29 -35.93
CA GLU A 338 26.29 1.26 -36.03
C GLU A 338 27.37 1.43 -34.93
N GLU A 339 27.99 0.32 -34.50
CA GLU A 339 28.96 0.31 -33.38
C GLU A 339 30.29 1.02 -33.73
N ASP A 340 30.70 1.00 -34.99
CA ASP A 340 31.86 1.74 -35.49
C ASP A 340 31.61 3.26 -35.46
N VAL A 341 30.42 3.71 -35.86
CA VAL A 341 29.98 5.11 -35.76
C VAL A 341 29.93 5.56 -34.29
N LEU A 342 29.44 4.72 -33.37
CA LEU A 342 29.43 5.02 -31.92
C LEU A 342 30.84 5.09 -31.31
N THR A 343 31.74 4.24 -31.79
CA THR A 343 33.13 4.25 -31.35
C THR A 343 33.80 5.55 -31.79
N LEU A 344 33.65 5.92 -33.06
CA LEU A 344 34.15 7.18 -33.59
C LEU A 344 33.54 8.40 -32.89
N PHE A 345 32.24 8.36 -32.59
CA PHE A 345 31.57 9.39 -31.80
C PHE A 345 32.26 9.62 -30.46
N SER A 346 32.63 8.55 -29.76
CA SER A 346 33.28 8.66 -28.45
C SER A 346 34.67 9.27 -28.54
N GLU A 347 35.44 8.93 -29.57
CA GLU A 347 36.75 9.54 -29.82
C GLU A 347 36.64 11.04 -30.13
N VAL A 348 35.68 11.42 -30.97
CA VAL A 348 35.41 12.83 -31.31
C VAL A 348 34.98 13.61 -30.06
N VAL A 349 34.10 13.04 -29.25
CA VAL A 349 33.67 13.65 -27.99
C VAL A 349 34.84 13.80 -27.02
N GLN A 350 35.69 12.78 -26.89
CA GLN A 350 36.88 12.85 -26.04
C GLN A 350 37.85 13.96 -26.50
N ASP A 351 38.08 14.10 -27.79
CA ASP A 351 38.90 15.20 -28.32
C ASP A 351 38.24 16.56 -28.13
N THR A 352 36.91 16.61 -28.19
CA THR A 352 36.15 17.83 -27.87
C THR A 352 36.33 18.21 -26.40
N TYR A 353 36.24 17.26 -25.45
CA TYR A 353 36.54 17.52 -24.05
C TYR A 353 37.98 18.00 -23.84
N LYS A 354 38.97 17.39 -24.52
CA LYS A 354 40.38 17.84 -24.43
C LYS A 354 40.55 19.29 -24.89
N ARG A 355 39.85 19.74 -25.94
CA ARG A 355 39.86 21.16 -26.39
C ARG A 355 39.34 22.11 -25.30
N TYR A 356 38.44 21.62 -24.44
CA TYR A 356 37.89 22.31 -23.29
C TYR A 356 38.70 22.08 -21.99
N LYS A 357 39.91 21.50 -22.09
CA LYS A 357 40.78 21.17 -20.95
C LYS A 357 40.14 20.20 -19.94
N ILE A 358 39.21 19.37 -20.43
CA ILE A 358 38.59 18.29 -19.68
C ILE A 358 39.23 16.98 -20.13
N ASP A 359 39.88 16.29 -19.20
CA ASP A 359 40.60 15.04 -19.40
C ASP A 359 40.54 14.13 -18.16
N TYR A 360 41.26 13.02 -18.20
CA TYR A 360 41.28 12.03 -17.10
C TYR A 360 41.92 12.52 -15.80
N ASN A 361 42.60 13.66 -15.80
CA ASN A 361 43.21 14.27 -14.62
C ASN A 361 42.41 15.47 -14.11
N THR A 362 41.28 15.78 -14.74
CA THR A 362 40.46 16.94 -14.40
C THR A 362 39.76 16.74 -13.07
N ASN A 363 39.83 17.75 -12.21
CA ASN A 363 39.04 17.78 -10.98
C ASN A 363 37.65 18.32 -11.29
N PHE A 364 36.70 17.41 -11.52
CA PHE A 364 35.33 17.71 -11.89
C PHE A 364 34.53 18.49 -10.84
N SER A 365 34.95 18.50 -9.56
CA SER A 365 34.29 19.33 -8.52
C SER A 365 34.45 20.84 -8.73
N LYS A 366 35.37 21.25 -9.61
CA LYS A 366 35.67 22.66 -9.92
C LYS A 366 35.21 23.08 -11.31
N VAL A 367 34.49 22.22 -12.01
CA VAL A 367 34.01 22.45 -13.38
C VAL A 367 32.54 22.84 -13.30
N ASP A 368 32.21 24.03 -13.79
CA ASP A 368 30.83 24.53 -13.81
C ASP A 368 30.09 24.02 -15.06
N SER A 369 28.75 24.02 -15.04
CA SER A 369 27.91 23.70 -16.20
C SER A 369 28.29 24.52 -17.44
N HIS A 370 28.79 25.75 -17.27
CA HIS A 370 29.26 26.62 -18.35
C HIS A 370 30.57 26.17 -19.00
N ASP A 371 31.38 25.36 -18.33
CA ASP A 371 32.69 24.91 -18.83
C ASP A 371 32.59 23.72 -19.78
N TYR A 372 31.48 22.96 -19.75
CA TYR A 372 31.32 21.76 -20.58
C TYR A 372 31.04 22.09 -22.06
N PRO A 373 31.61 21.34 -23.02
CA PRO A 373 31.31 21.54 -24.44
C PRO A 373 29.82 21.26 -24.75
N THR A 374 29.36 21.75 -25.89
CA THR A 374 28.03 21.50 -26.45
C THR A 374 28.13 20.69 -27.75
N PHE A 375 27.00 20.26 -28.33
CA PHE A 375 27.03 19.57 -29.62
C PHE A 375 27.51 20.46 -30.76
N ASP A 376 27.49 21.79 -30.63
CA ASP A 376 28.15 22.68 -31.61
C ASP A 376 29.66 22.43 -31.65
N ASP A 377 30.27 22.23 -30.47
CA ASP A 377 31.69 21.98 -30.33
C ASP A 377 32.08 20.61 -30.89
N VAL A 378 31.24 19.60 -30.61
CA VAL A 378 31.38 18.25 -31.16
C VAL A 378 31.28 18.30 -32.68
N TYR A 379 30.27 19.00 -33.22
CA TYR A 379 30.10 19.16 -34.66
C TYR A 379 31.26 19.91 -35.32
N ALA A 380 31.81 20.93 -34.66
CA ALA A 380 33.02 21.61 -35.11
C ALA A 380 34.23 20.68 -35.14
N THR A 381 34.40 19.80 -34.13
CA THR A 381 35.46 18.77 -34.12
C THR A 381 35.29 17.79 -35.29
N ILE A 382 34.05 17.33 -35.56
CA ILE A 382 33.74 16.45 -36.71
C ILE A 382 34.10 17.14 -38.04
N LYS A 383 33.67 18.38 -38.24
CA LYS A 383 34.00 19.15 -39.46
C LYS A 383 35.50 19.37 -39.62
N GLY A 384 36.21 19.67 -38.54
CA GLY A 384 37.67 19.81 -38.55
C GLY A 384 38.36 18.52 -38.99
N ARG A 385 37.98 17.36 -38.42
CA ARG A 385 38.52 16.06 -38.83
C ARG A 385 38.20 15.73 -40.28
N LEU A 386 36.95 15.93 -40.73
CA LEU A 386 36.56 15.69 -42.13
C LEU A 386 37.36 16.52 -43.14
N LEU A 387 37.64 17.80 -42.83
CA LEU A 387 38.46 18.67 -43.68
C LEU A 387 39.91 18.20 -43.79
N SER A 388 40.44 17.53 -42.75
CA SER A 388 41.79 16.98 -42.76
C SER A 388 41.91 15.64 -43.49
N MET A 389 40.79 14.95 -43.74
CA MET A 389 40.75 13.67 -44.45
C MET A 389 40.63 13.90 -45.96
N THR A 390 41.75 14.04 -46.66
CA THR A 390 41.75 14.34 -48.12
C THR A 390 41.41 13.14 -49.01
N GLU A 391 41.61 11.92 -48.53
CA GLU A 391 41.36 10.69 -49.28
C GLU A 391 40.00 10.04 -48.89
N HIS A 392 39.40 9.32 -49.84
CA HIS A 392 38.18 8.54 -49.60
C HIS A 392 38.51 7.24 -48.87
N THR A 393 38.72 7.32 -47.56
CA THR A 393 38.95 6.17 -46.68
C THR A 393 37.65 5.66 -46.06
N HIS A 394 37.67 4.42 -45.55
CA HIS A 394 36.55 3.86 -44.79
C HIS A 394 36.24 4.69 -43.53
N GLU A 395 37.26 5.20 -42.86
CA GLU A 395 37.12 6.09 -41.70
C GLU A 395 36.40 7.40 -42.05
N ARG A 396 36.67 7.97 -43.23
CA ARG A 396 35.96 9.17 -43.72
C ARG A 396 34.47 8.90 -43.93
N ASP A 397 34.11 7.73 -44.49
CA ASP A 397 32.69 7.35 -44.65
C ASP A 397 31.98 7.22 -43.29
N ILE A 398 32.59 6.56 -42.30
CA ILE A 398 32.04 6.47 -40.93
C ILE A 398 31.88 7.88 -40.32
N MET A 399 32.85 8.77 -40.54
CA MET A 399 32.79 10.16 -40.07
C MET A 399 31.68 10.97 -40.75
N GLU A 400 31.44 10.77 -42.05
CA GLU A 400 30.33 11.40 -42.78
C GLU A 400 28.97 10.89 -42.27
N ARG A 401 28.83 9.59 -41.98
CA ARG A 401 27.63 9.04 -41.31
C ARG A 401 27.42 9.62 -39.91
N LEU A 402 28.49 9.74 -39.12
CA LEU A 402 28.43 10.38 -37.81
C LEU A 402 27.97 11.83 -37.92
N GLU A 403 28.52 12.59 -38.87
CA GLU A 403 28.14 13.98 -39.11
C GLU A 403 26.65 14.11 -39.43
N LEU A 404 26.11 13.19 -40.25
CA LEU A 404 24.68 13.16 -40.57
C LEU A 404 23.79 12.90 -39.34
N LYS A 405 24.25 12.08 -38.38
CA LYS A 405 23.53 11.80 -37.13
C LYS A 405 23.64 12.96 -36.13
N ILE A 406 24.75 13.71 -36.08
CA ILE A 406 24.94 14.84 -35.15
C ILE A 406 24.34 16.15 -35.68
N ARG A 407 24.30 16.35 -37.00
CA ARG A 407 23.81 17.59 -37.62
C ARG A 407 22.42 18.03 -37.13
N PRO A 408 21.40 17.15 -37.00
CA PRO A 408 20.09 17.56 -36.48
C PRO A 408 20.15 18.08 -35.04
N LEU A 409 21.02 17.53 -34.18
CA LEU A 409 21.20 17.98 -32.79
C LEU A 409 21.66 19.45 -32.72
N THR A 410 22.48 19.90 -33.67
CA THR A 410 22.95 21.29 -33.75
C THR A 410 21.99 22.25 -34.46
N ARG A 411 21.01 21.72 -35.20
CA ARG A 411 20.08 22.50 -36.04
C ARG A 411 18.65 22.36 -35.53
N GLU A 412 17.89 21.42 -36.08
CA GLU A 412 16.45 21.26 -35.83
C GLU A 412 16.16 20.94 -34.36
N LEU A 413 17.00 20.12 -33.73
CA LEU A 413 16.85 19.66 -32.35
C LEU A 413 17.70 20.47 -31.36
N ARG A 414 18.24 21.61 -31.81
CA ARG A 414 19.11 22.47 -30.99
C ARG A 414 18.47 22.83 -29.66
N TYR A 415 17.20 23.19 -29.69
CA TYR A 415 16.42 23.62 -28.53
C TYR A 415 16.30 22.55 -27.44
N TYR A 416 16.56 21.28 -27.76
CA TYR A 416 16.48 20.16 -26.82
C TYR A 416 17.83 19.70 -26.28
N PHE A 417 18.88 19.76 -27.10
CA PHE A 417 20.14 19.06 -26.80
C PHE A 417 21.39 19.95 -26.87
N THR A 418 21.29 21.14 -27.46
CA THR A 418 22.47 21.97 -27.76
C THR A 418 22.36 23.31 -27.07
N GLY A 419 22.90 23.35 -25.85
CA GLY A 419 23.03 24.52 -25.01
C GLY A 419 23.80 24.14 -23.74
N LYS A 420 24.08 25.12 -22.88
CA LYS A 420 24.58 24.87 -21.52
C LYS A 420 23.40 24.45 -20.65
N THR A 421 23.64 23.69 -19.59
CA THR A 421 22.58 23.42 -18.61
C THR A 421 22.18 24.72 -17.94
N THR A 422 20.89 24.99 -17.88
CA THR A 422 20.34 26.24 -17.30
C THR A 422 19.55 25.98 -16.03
N ILE A 423 19.50 24.74 -15.57
CA ILE A 423 18.77 24.34 -14.38
C ILE A 423 19.67 24.56 -13.17
N ASP A 424 19.39 25.62 -12.42
CA ASP A 424 20.03 25.93 -11.16
C ASP A 424 18.95 25.97 -10.07
N SER A 425 18.96 24.99 -9.17
CA SER A 425 17.91 24.79 -8.17
C SER A 425 18.51 24.18 -6.91
N ASP A 426 18.49 24.96 -5.83
CA ASP A 426 18.81 24.53 -4.47
C ASP A 426 17.57 24.06 -3.69
N ALA A 427 16.40 23.99 -4.33
CA ALA A 427 15.18 23.56 -3.69
C ALA A 427 15.19 22.07 -3.32
N ASP A 428 14.61 21.75 -2.15
CA ASP A 428 14.40 20.36 -1.72
C ASP A 428 13.22 19.69 -2.45
N PHE A 429 12.39 20.45 -3.16
CA PHE A 429 11.29 19.91 -3.96
C PHE A 429 11.38 20.40 -5.39
N ILE A 430 11.83 19.52 -6.29
CA ILE A 430 12.07 19.81 -7.70
C ILE A 430 11.14 18.94 -8.54
N VAL A 431 10.43 19.56 -9.48
CA VAL A 431 9.57 18.86 -10.43
C VAL A 431 9.95 19.20 -11.85
N PHE A 432 10.32 18.18 -12.62
CA PHE A 432 10.57 18.26 -14.05
C PHE A 432 9.27 18.01 -14.81
N ASN A 433 8.67 19.07 -15.35
CA ASN A 433 7.52 18.96 -16.22
C ASN A 433 7.95 18.59 -17.63
N ILE A 434 7.52 17.41 -18.10
CA ILE A 434 7.88 16.89 -19.43
C ILE A 434 6.69 16.85 -20.40
N ARG A 435 5.57 17.50 -20.07
CA ARG A 435 4.33 17.46 -20.87
C ARG A 435 4.55 17.84 -22.33
N GLU A 436 5.33 18.88 -22.59
CA GLU A 436 5.64 19.32 -23.98
C GLU A 436 6.47 18.27 -24.74
N ILE A 437 7.37 17.57 -24.04
CA ILE A 437 8.26 16.54 -24.61
C ILE A 437 7.48 15.26 -24.96
N MET A 438 6.37 14.98 -24.27
CA MET A 438 5.56 13.79 -24.53
C MET A 438 4.99 13.74 -25.95
N ASN A 439 4.86 14.90 -26.60
CA ASN A 439 4.38 15.05 -27.98
C ASN A 439 5.48 14.93 -29.06
N ALA A 440 6.75 14.82 -28.66
CA ALA A 440 7.87 14.68 -29.60
C ALA A 440 7.94 13.26 -30.19
N ASP A 441 8.68 13.11 -31.30
CA ASP A 441 8.94 11.80 -31.90
C ASP A 441 9.58 10.84 -30.89
N ASN A 442 9.25 9.56 -30.99
CA ASN A 442 9.62 8.53 -30.01
C ASN A 442 11.11 8.54 -29.65
N ASN A 443 12.01 8.66 -30.64
CA ASN A 443 13.45 8.65 -30.40
C ASN A 443 13.95 9.91 -29.69
N ILE A 444 13.40 11.08 -30.08
CA ILE A 444 13.72 12.36 -29.44
C ILE A 444 13.24 12.33 -27.98
N ARG A 445 12.01 11.87 -27.74
CA ARG A 445 11.43 11.69 -26.41
C ARG A 445 12.27 10.75 -25.56
N ASN A 446 12.69 9.60 -26.09
CA ASN A 446 13.51 8.63 -25.35
C ASN A 446 14.87 9.22 -24.96
N ALA A 447 15.53 9.91 -25.90
CA ALA A 447 16.83 10.55 -25.63
C ALA A 447 16.72 11.68 -24.59
N LEU A 448 15.66 12.50 -24.68
CA LEU A 448 15.37 13.53 -23.67
C LEU A 448 15.08 12.93 -22.32
N PHE A 449 14.22 11.91 -22.25
CA PHE A 449 13.85 11.27 -20.99
C PHE A 449 15.07 10.63 -20.32
N PHE A 450 15.96 9.99 -21.10
CA PHE A 450 17.22 9.48 -20.59
C PHE A 450 18.12 10.59 -20.01
N ASN A 451 18.24 11.71 -20.71
CA ASN A 451 19.02 12.86 -20.25
C ASN A 451 18.46 13.47 -18.95
N ILE A 452 17.13 13.59 -18.86
CA ILE A 452 16.43 14.10 -17.67
C ILE A 452 16.61 13.15 -16.49
N LEU A 453 16.46 11.84 -16.71
CA LEU A 453 16.67 10.84 -15.66
C LEU A 453 18.11 10.87 -15.12
N LYS A 454 19.10 10.97 -16.00
CA LYS A 454 20.51 11.11 -15.62
C LYS A 454 20.71 12.36 -14.75
N TYR A 455 20.17 13.50 -15.17
CA TYR A 455 20.29 14.74 -14.43
C TYR A 455 19.57 14.69 -13.08
N ALA A 456 18.34 14.18 -13.06
CA ALA A 456 17.54 13.98 -11.86
C ALA A 456 18.23 13.06 -10.85
N TRP A 457 18.85 11.96 -11.33
CA TRP A 457 19.66 11.08 -10.50
C TRP A 457 20.81 11.83 -9.84
N GLY A 458 21.54 12.66 -10.59
CA GLY A 458 22.61 13.49 -10.05
C GLY A 458 22.18 14.43 -8.92
N LEU A 459 20.93 14.90 -8.94
CA LEU A 459 20.37 15.74 -7.87
C LEU A 459 19.99 14.93 -6.62
N THR A 460 19.82 13.61 -6.72
CA THR A 460 19.53 12.73 -5.57
C THR A 460 20.77 12.30 -4.79
N LEU A 461 21.96 12.51 -5.36
CA LEU A 461 23.22 12.20 -4.72
C LEU A 461 23.61 13.29 -3.73
N ASP A 462 24.19 12.89 -2.61
CA ASP A 462 24.67 13.83 -1.60
C ASP A 462 25.93 14.54 -2.12
N ARG A 463 25.91 15.88 -2.08
CA ARG A 463 27.02 16.72 -2.56
C ARG A 463 27.97 17.15 -1.44
N ASP A 464 27.56 16.98 -0.17
CA ASP A 464 28.27 17.48 1.00
C ASP A 464 29.19 16.44 1.67
N ILE A 465 29.43 15.31 0.99
CA ILE A 465 30.23 14.18 1.46
C ILE A 465 31.54 14.07 0.68
#